data_AF-A0A7K4MP34-F1
#
_entry.id   AF-A0A7K4MP34-F1
#
_cell.length_a   1.000
_cell.length_b   1.000
_cell.length_c   1.000
_cell.angle_alpha   90.00
_cell.angle_beta   90.00
_cell.angle_gamma   90.00
#
_symmetry.space_group_name_H-M   'P 1'
#
loop_
_entity.id
_entity.type
_entity.pdbx_description
1 polymer ?
#
loop_
_entity_poly.entity_id
_entity_poly.type
_entity_poly.pdbx_seq_one_letter_code
_entity_poly.pdbx_strand_id
1 'polypeptide(L)'
;MIGAFISPTFAQQFKEPNYKIRGGDVLGFELDPDTASLIISLDQRARGELTITLPRNLIDAKIGSEDTDFIILVDGISKTGSIDEIITFSDRTVTIPLRGYNTSITIIGTQVFSQVTPAPTVIPQQQIEKKIEAELRSEIPKGEAKLLIFSDTTWSGALESTSSDYIEIVGQNDRSVVFGCE
;
A
#
# COMPACT_ATOMS: atom_id res chain seq x y z
N MET A 1 15.10 34.48 -2.41
CA MET A 1 14.26 33.83 -3.44
C MET A 1 14.10 32.39 -3.02
N ILE A 2 13.02 32.06 -2.30
CA ILE A 2 12.79 30.72 -1.73
C ILE A 2 11.94 29.97 -2.75
N GLY A 3 12.56 29.05 -3.48
CA GLY A 3 11.86 28.15 -4.39
C GLY A 3 11.12 27.09 -3.56
N ALA A 4 9.80 27.17 -3.53
CA ALA A 4 8.97 26.11 -3.00
C ALA A 4 9.01 24.93 -3.98
N PHE A 5 9.70 23.87 -3.60
CA PHE A 5 9.55 22.56 -4.22
C PHE A 5 8.17 22.04 -3.86
N ILE A 6 7.22 22.14 -4.80
CA ILE A 6 5.99 21.35 -4.74
C ILE A 6 6.34 19.92 -5.18
N SER A 7 6.61 19.06 -4.21
CA SER A 7 6.61 17.61 -4.45
C SER A 7 5.22 17.21 -4.95
N PRO A 8 5.08 16.47 -6.07
CA PRO A 8 3.80 15.91 -6.42
C PRO A 8 3.51 14.79 -5.44
N THR A 9 2.69 15.08 -4.43
CA THR A 9 2.18 14.08 -3.50
C THR A 9 1.39 13.06 -4.30
N PHE A 10 1.90 11.82 -4.33
CA PHE A 10 1.24 10.66 -4.88
C PHE A 10 0.05 10.28 -3.97
N ALA A 11 -1.00 11.10 -3.99
CA ALA A 11 -2.30 10.71 -3.47
C ALA A 11 -2.97 9.87 -4.56
N GLN A 12 -3.01 8.55 -4.38
CA GLN A 12 -3.86 7.71 -5.22
C GLN A 12 -5.31 8.07 -4.89
N GLN A 13 -5.84 9.03 -5.62
CA GLN A 13 -7.17 9.60 -5.46
C GLN A 13 -8.21 8.48 -5.51
N PHE A 14 -9.10 8.42 -4.51
CA PHE A 14 -10.27 7.56 -4.55
C PHE A 14 -11.01 7.84 -5.87
N LYS A 15 -11.07 6.82 -6.73
CA LYS A 15 -11.77 6.91 -8.01
C LYS A 15 -13.18 6.37 -7.80
N GLU A 16 -14.16 7.21 -8.09
CA GLU A 16 -15.56 6.83 -8.02
C GLU A 16 -15.84 5.58 -8.89
N PRO A 17 -16.56 4.58 -8.37
CA PRO A 17 -16.90 3.38 -9.11
C PRO A 17 -17.90 3.67 -10.22
N ASN A 18 -17.92 2.83 -11.25
CA ASN A 18 -18.92 2.95 -12.33
C ASN A 18 -20.27 2.45 -11.81
N TYR A 19 -21.34 3.21 -12.05
CA TYR A 19 -22.67 2.85 -11.60
C TYR A 19 -23.76 3.25 -12.60
N LYS A 20 -24.90 2.58 -12.48
CA LYS A 20 -26.13 2.87 -13.19
C LYS A 20 -27.29 2.78 -12.22
N ILE A 21 -28.05 3.86 -12.09
CA ILE A 21 -29.22 3.93 -11.21
C ILE A 21 -30.49 4.14 -12.00
N ARG A 22 -31.59 3.53 -11.56
CA ARG A 22 -32.95 3.79 -12.01
C ARG A 22 -33.82 4.11 -10.81
N GLY A 23 -34.70 5.11 -10.94
CA GLY A 23 -35.62 5.51 -9.86
C GLY A 23 -35.04 6.53 -8.87
N GLY A 24 -33.87 7.10 -9.14
CA GLY A 24 -33.26 8.12 -8.29
C GLY A 24 -31.91 8.59 -8.83
N ASP A 25 -31.24 9.41 -8.02
CA ASP A 25 -29.88 9.91 -8.27
C ASP A 25 -28.94 9.47 -7.14
N VAL A 26 -27.65 9.28 -7.46
CA VAL A 26 -26.59 9.08 -6.45
C VAL A 26 -26.02 10.44 -6.08
N LEU A 27 -25.98 10.75 -4.79
CA LEU A 27 -25.47 12.01 -4.27
C LEU A 27 -23.96 11.98 -4.01
N GLY A 28 -23.43 10.81 -3.64
CA GLY A 28 -22.01 10.66 -3.35
C GLY A 28 -21.62 9.27 -2.85
N PHE A 29 -20.31 9.07 -2.76
CA PHE A 29 -19.66 7.85 -2.28
C PHE A 29 -18.70 8.19 -1.16
N GLU A 30 -18.78 7.45 -0.07
CA GLU A 30 -17.90 7.58 1.09
C GLU A 30 -17.37 6.19 1.47
N LEU A 31 -16.05 6.07 1.54
CA LEU A 31 -15.40 4.85 2.03
C LEU A 31 -15.11 4.98 3.51
N ASP A 32 -15.47 3.94 4.26
CA ASP A 32 -15.12 3.79 5.66
C ASP A 32 -14.10 2.64 5.83
N PRO A 33 -12.81 2.98 6.03
CA PRO A 33 -11.76 2.00 6.26
C PRO A 33 -11.88 1.24 7.58
N ASP A 34 -12.56 1.81 8.58
CA ASP A 34 -12.68 1.20 9.91
C ASP A 34 -13.68 0.04 9.89
N THR A 35 -14.73 0.16 9.07
CA THR A 35 -15.77 -0.88 8.90
C THR A 35 -15.66 -1.68 7.61
N ALA A 36 -14.63 -1.42 6.79
CA ALA A 36 -14.46 -2.01 5.47
C ALA A 36 -15.68 -1.83 4.56
N SER A 37 -16.28 -0.64 4.59
CA SER A 37 -17.56 -0.38 3.92
C SER A 37 -17.53 0.80 2.95
N LEU A 38 -18.42 0.74 1.96
CA LEU A 38 -18.73 1.81 1.03
C LEU A 38 -20.16 2.29 1.30
N ILE A 39 -20.29 3.54 1.70
CA ILE A 39 -21.55 4.23 1.93
C ILE A 39 -21.90 5.00 0.66
N ILE A 40 -23.10 4.78 0.15
CA ILE A 40 -23.65 5.40 -1.05
C ILE A 40 -24.84 6.23 -0.62
N SER A 41 -24.74 7.54 -0.76
CA SER A 41 -25.85 8.46 -0.49
C SER A 41 -26.74 8.58 -1.73
N LEU A 42 -28.05 8.51 -1.54
CA LEU A 42 -29.04 8.44 -2.62
C LEU A 42 -30.15 9.47 -2.41
N ASP A 43 -30.67 9.98 -3.53
CA ASP A 43 -31.96 10.66 -3.60
C ASP A 43 -32.91 9.83 -4.45
N GLN A 44 -33.51 8.81 -3.84
CA GLN A 44 -34.44 7.92 -4.52
C GLN A 44 -35.85 8.51 -4.56
N ARG A 45 -36.41 8.66 -5.77
CA ARG A 45 -37.73 9.26 -6.00
C ARG A 45 -38.78 8.27 -6.50
N ALA A 46 -38.35 7.11 -6.99
CA ALA A 46 -39.21 6.06 -7.52
C ALA A 46 -38.55 4.68 -7.36
N ARG A 47 -39.34 3.60 -7.56
CA ARG A 47 -38.79 2.24 -7.57
C ARG A 47 -37.84 2.04 -8.75
N GLY A 48 -36.82 1.22 -8.54
CA GLY A 48 -35.85 0.88 -9.57
C GLY A 48 -34.74 -0.01 -9.02
N GLU A 49 -33.52 0.22 -9.49
CA GLU A 49 -32.36 -0.59 -9.16
C GLU A 49 -31.08 0.24 -9.26
N LEU A 50 -30.10 -0.09 -8.45
CA LEU A 50 -28.73 0.40 -8.53
C LEU A 50 -27.83 -0.76 -8.94
N THR A 51 -27.18 -0.64 -10.10
CA THR A 51 -26.11 -1.53 -10.53
C THR A 51 -24.79 -0.79 -10.39
N ILE A 52 -23.86 -1.32 -9.61
CA ILE A 52 -22.56 -0.71 -9.35
C ILE A 52 -21.44 -1.72 -9.60
N THR A 53 -20.41 -1.30 -10.33
CA THR A 53 -19.21 -2.08 -10.59
C THR A 53 -18.10 -1.57 -9.67
N LEU A 54 -17.75 -2.42 -8.71
CA LEU A 54 -16.77 -2.18 -7.66
C LEU A 54 -15.46 -2.87 -8.01
N PRO A 55 -14.38 -2.11 -8.23
CA PRO A 55 -13.05 -2.68 -8.37
C PRO A 55 -12.60 -3.37 -7.10
N ARG A 56 -11.97 -4.55 -7.20
CA ARG A 56 -11.49 -5.31 -6.03
C ARG A 56 -10.35 -4.62 -5.27
N ASN A 57 -9.64 -3.71 -5.93
CA ASN A 57 -8.67 -2.83 -5.27
C ASN A 57 -9.34 -1.71 -4.47
N LEU A 58 -10.64 -1.44 -4.72
CA LEU A 58 -11.45 -0.47 -4.00
C LEU A 58 -12.14 -1.10 -2.80
N ILE A 59 -12.81 -2.22 -3.00
CA ILE A 59 -13.50 -2.97 -1.96
C ILE A 59 -13.62 -4.43 -2.40
N ASP A 60 -13.35 -5.37 -1.50
CA ASP A 60 -13.44 -6.81 -1.78
C ASP A 60 -13.99 -7.54 -0.55
N ALA A 61 -14.56 -8.73 -0.78
CA ALA A 61 -15.09 -9.59 0.26
C ALA A 61 -14.54 -11.01 0.09
N LYS A 62 -13.51 -11.36 0.86
CA LYS A 62 -12.80 -12.63 0.78
C LYS A 62 -12.47 -13.19 2.14
N ILE A 63 -12.54 -14.51 2.26
CA ILE A 63 -11.99 -15.26 3.39
C ILE A 63 -10.84 -16.12 2.86
N GLY A 64 -9.61 -15.72 3.19
CA GLY A 64 -8.41 -16.35 2.65
C GLY A 64 -8.29 -16.14 1.14
N SER A 65 -8.47 -17.20 0.35
CA SER A 65 -8.45 -17.15 -1.12
C SER A 65 -9.83 -17.31 -1.76
N GLU A 66 -10.88 -17.52 -0.95
CA GLU A 66 -12.24 -17.74 -1.43
C GLU A 66 -13.04 -16.44 -1.41
N ASP A 67 -13.77 -16.18 -2.49
CA ASP A 67 -14.68 -15.04 -2.58
C ASP A 67 -15.92 -15.30 -1.71
N THR A 68 -16.27 -14.32 -0.90
CA THR A 68 -17.51 -14.29 -0.13
C THR A 68 -18.43 -13.17 -0.61
N ASP A 69 -19.70 -13.28 -0.27
CA ASP A 69 -20.71 -12.28 -0.63
C ASP A 69 -20.50 -10.97 0.15
N PHE A 70 -20.84 -9.85 -0.47
CA PHE A 70 -20.96 -8.58 0.26
C PHE A 70 -22.18 -8.55 1.18
N ILE A 71 -22.03 -7.90 2.33
CA ILE A 71 -23.16 -7.58 3.21
C ILE A 71 -23.71 -6.23 2.79
N ILE A 72 -24.98 -6.17 2.38
CA ILE A 72 -25.60 -4.93 1.90
C ILE A 72 -26.70 -4.47 2.83
N LEU A 73 -26.57 -3.25 3.32
CA LEU A 73 -27.55 -2.56 4.13
C LEU A 73 -28.24 -1.49 3.27
N VAL A 74 -29.56 -1.38 3.38
CA VAL A 74 -30.35 -0.31 2.76
C VAL A 74 -31.02 0.45 3.89
N ASP A 75 -30.71 1.75 4.03
CA ASP A 75 -31.05 2.59 5.20
C ASP A 75 -30.69 1.93 6.54
N GLY A 76 -29.52 1.27 6.60
CA GLY A 76 -29.04 0.57 7.79
C GLY A 76 -29.71 -0.78 8.07
N ILE A 77 -30.66 -1.21 7.25
CA ILE A 77 -31.32 -2.52 7.39
C ILE A 77 -30.68 -3.52 6.43
N SER A 78 -30.15 -4.62 6.97
CA SER A 78 -29.58 -5.69 6.17
C SER A 78 -30.61 -6.26 5.18
N LYS A 79 -30.25 -6.27 3.90
CA LYS A 79 -31.03 -6.99 2.89
C LYS A 79 -30.74 -8.48 3.05
N THR A 80 -31.75 -9.23 3.47
CA THR A 80 -31.71 -10.70 3.53
C THR A 80 -32.21 -11.36 2.23
N GLY A 81 -32.21 -10.63 1.11
CA GLY A 81 -32.61 -11.14 -0.20
C GLY A 81 -31.41 -11.58 -1.03
N SER A 82 -31.62 -12.44 -2.03
CA SER A 82 -30.62 -12.74 -3.05
C SER A 82 -30.23 -11.45 -3.77
N ILE A 83 -28.98 -11.06 -3.60
CA ILE A 83 -28.37 -9.94 -4.32
C ILE A 83 -27.64 -10.56 -5.50
N ASP A 84 -27.89 -10.02 -6.69
CA ASP A 84 -27.19 -10.47 -7.88
C ASP A 84 -25.79 -9.84 -7.90
N GLU A 85 -24.79 -10.68 -7.60
CA GLU A 85 -23.37 -10.34 -7.67
C GLU A 85 -22.72 -11.08 -8.84
N ILE A 86 -22.04 -10.33 -9.71
CA ILE A 86 -21.22 -10.86 -10.78
C ILE A 86 -19.76 -10.63 -10.42
N ILE A 87 -19.07 -11.73 -10.17
CA ILE A 87 -17.70 -11.74 -9.71
C ILE A 87 -16.76 -11.98 -10.90
N THR A 88 -15.80 -11.08 -11.09
CA THR A 88 -14.73 -11.23 -12.08
C THR A 88 -13.37 -11.18 -11.39
N PHE A 89 -12.28 -11.35 -12.15
CA PHE A 89 -10.92 -11.28 -11.59
C PHE A 89 -10.56 -9.87 -11.07
N SER A 90 -11.02 -8.81 -11.73
CA SER A 90 -10.67 -7.42 -11.38
C SER A 90 -11.77 -6.69 -10.60
N ASP A 91 -13.03 -7.00 -10.88
CA ASP A 91 -14.17 -6.22 -10.40
C ASP A 91 -15.31 -7.13 -9.91
N ARG A 92 -16.17 -6.56 -9.08
CA ARG A 92 -17.43 -7.15 -8.63
C ARG A 92 -18.57 -6.22 -8.99
N THR A 93 -19.55 -6.72 -9.72
CA THR A 93 -20.74 -5.94 -10.06
C THR A 93 -21.90 -6.39 -9.22
N VAL A 94 -22.53 -5.46 -8.51
CA VAL A 94 -23.62 -5.72 -7.58
C VAL A 94 -24.87 -5.01 -8.07
N THR A 95 -26.00 -5.72 -8.14
CA THR A 95 -27.31 -5.14 -8.48
C THR A 95 -28.25 -5.16 -7.27
N ILE A 96 -28.66 -3.97 -6.84
CA ILE A 96 -29.45 -3.76 -5.62
C ILE A 96 -30.82 -3.20 -6.00
N PRO A 97 -31.92 -3.93 -5.77
CA PRO A 97 -33.25 -3.44 -6.07
C PRO A 97 -33.72 -2.38 -5.07
N LEU A 98 -34.15 -1.23 -5.58
CA LEU A 98 -34.64 -0.09 -4.82
C LEU A 98 -36.18 -0.10 -4.78
N ARG A 99 -36.75 -0.45 -3.62
CA ARG A 99 -38.22 -0.66 -3.47
C ARG A 99 -39.00 0.48 -2.79
N GLY A 100 -38.31 1.45 -2.20
CA GLY A 100 -38.90 2.49 -1.34
C GLY A 100 -38.35 3.89 -1.65
N TYR A 101 -38.26 4.75 -0.64
CA TYR A 101 -37.54 6.03 -0.68
C TYR A 101 -36.26 5.88 0.12
N ASN A 102 -35.33 5.06 -0.38
CA ASN A 102 -34.10 4.80 0.35
C ASN A 102 -33.15 5.99 0.22
N THR A 103 -32.48 6.34 1.32
CA THR A 103 -31.57 7.50 1.44
C THR A 103 -30.11 7.08 1.44
N SER A 104 -29.82 5.86 1.87
CA SER A 104 -28.46 5.34 1.88
C SER A 104 -28.39 3.84 1.61
N ILE A 105 -27.29 3.42 1.00
CA ILE A 105 -26.91 2.02 0.87
C ILE A 105 -25.49 1.87 1.40
N THR A 106 -25.26 0.86 2.21
CA THR A 106 -23.94 0.51 2.71
C THR A 106 -23.56 -0.87 2.19
N ILE A 107 -22.43 -0.97 1.51
CA ILE A 107 -21.85 -2.23 1.04
C ILE A 107 -20.65 -2.52 1.93
N ILE A 108 -20.70 -3.62 2.67
CA ILE A 108 -19.66 -4.03 3.63
C ILE A 108 -18.94 -5.23 3.05
N GLY A 109 -17.61 -5.11 2.94
CA GLY A 109 -16.71 -6.18 2.51
C GLY A 109 -15.83 -6.67 3.67
N THR A 110 -14.73 -7.32 3.30
CA THR A 110 -13.66 -7.70 4.24
C THR A 110 -12.45 -6.78 4.14
N GLN A 111 -12.31 -6.07 3.02
CA GLN A 111 -11.22 -5.13 2.78
C GLN A 111 -11.74 -3.95 1.96
N VAL A 112 -11.14 -2.79 2.18
CA VAL A 112 -11.44 -1.56 1.47
C VAL A 112 -10.15 -0.79 1.21
N PHE A 113 -10.15 -0.01 0.14
CA PHE A 113 -9.09 0.93 -0.16
C PHE A 113 -9.00 1.95 0.97
N SER A 114 -7.85 1.98 1.62
CA SER A 114 -7.53 2.98 2.61
C SER A 114 -6.36 3.80 2.11
N GLN A 115 -6.56 5.12 2.01
CA GLN A 115 -5.48 6.08 1.78
C GLN A 115 -4.62 6.28 3.03
N VAL A 116 -4.49 5.27 3.90
CA VAL A 116 -3.42 5.28 4.88
C VAL A 116 -2.11 5.34 4.09
N THR A 117 -1.63 6.56 3.90
CA THR A 117 -0.25 6.86 4.24
C THR A 117 -0.10 6.15 5.58
N PRO A 118 0.68 5.05 5.70
CA PRO A 118 1.11 4.69 7.03
C PRO A 118 1.65 6.00 7.57
N ALA A 119 0.97 6.59 8.58
CA ALA A 119 1.61 7.64 9.35
C ALA A 119 2.99 7.06 9.58
N PRO A 120 4.09 7.71 9.14
CA PRO A 120 5.40 7.13 9.31
C PRO A 120 5.39 6.74 10.76
N THR A 121 5.41 5.43 11.04
CA THR A 121 5.48 4.99 12.41
C THR A 121 6.69 5.76 12.85
N VAL A 122 6.51 6.72 13.75
CA VAL A 122 7.63 7.33 14.42
C VAL A 122 8.08 6.20 15.34
N ILE A 123 8.64 5.16 14.73
CA ILE A 123 9.67 4.36 15.29
C ILE A 123 10.67 5.46 15.61
N PRO A 124 10.89 5.78 16.90
CA PRO A 124 11.90 6.76 17.27
C PRO A 124 13.13 6.40 16.45
N GLN A 125 13.77 7.35 15.75
CA GLN A 125 14.89 7.03 14.84
C GLN A 125 15.89 6.06 15.50
N GLN A 126 16.04 6.18 16.82
CA GLN A 126 16.75 5.28 17.72
C GLN A 126 16.42 3.77 17.59
N GLN A 127 15.17 3.36 17.34
CA GLN A 127 14.78 1.96 17.25
C GLN A 127 15.00 1.38 15.84
N ILE A 128 14.93 2.21 14.78
CA ILE A 128 15.39 1.84 13.44
C ILE A 128 16.92 1.72 13.44
N GLU A 129 17.62 2.71 13.99
CA GLU A 129 19.08 2.71 14.15
C GLU A 129 19.56 1.50 14.97
N LYS A 130 18.90 1.19 16.11
CA LYS A 130 19.23 0.01 16.91
C LYS A 130 19.02 -1.30 16.16
N LYS A 131 17.97 -1.40 15.33
CA LYS A 131 17.72 -2.60 14.54
C LYS A 131 18.76 -2.76 13.43
N ILE A 132 19.05 -1.68 12.71
CA ILE A 132 20.10 -1.62 11.68
C ILE A 132 21.46 -1.98 12.29
N GLU A 133 21.81 -1.43 13.46
CA GLU A 133 23.07 -1.72 14.14
C GLU A 133 23.15 -3.19 14.62
N ALA A 134 22.03 -3.77 15.07
CA ALA A 134 21.96 -5.18 15.46
C ALA A 134 22.13 -6.13 14.26
N GLU A 135 21.53 -5.82 13.11
CA GLU A 135 21.70 -6.59 11.86
C GLU A 135 23.12 -6.43 11.28
N LEU A 136 23.67 -5.21 11.25
CA LEU A 136 25.07 -5.00 10.80
C LEU A 136 26.10 -5.73 11.68
N ARG A 137 25.87 -5.84 13.00
CA ARG A 137 26.76 -6.58 13.91
C ARG A 137 26.63 -8.10 13.79
N SER A 138 25.55 -8.60 13.19
CA SER A 138 25.30 -10.03 13.05
C SER A 138 26.03 -10.66 11.86
N GLU A 139 26.40 -9.89 10.83
CA GLU A 139 27.00 -10.42 9.60
C GLU A 139 28.47 -10.05 9.38
N ILE A 140 29.10 -9.29 10.29
CA ILE A 140 30.53 -9.00 10.19
C ILE A 140 31.28 -9.92 11.17
N PRO A 141 32.02 -10.95 10.70
CA PRO A 141 32.88 -11.73 11.58
C PRO A 141 33.88 -10.79 12.26
N LYS A 142 34.06 -10.99 13.58
CA LYS A 142 34.91 -10.15 14.44
C LYS A 142 36.30 -9.94 13.84
N GLY A 143 36.52 -8.77 13.26
CA GLY A 143 37.86 -8.20 13.03
C GLY A 143 38.61 -8.69 11.80
N GLU A 144 38.01 -9.45 10.88
CA GLU A 144 38.73 -9.98 9.71
C GLU A 144 38.34 -9.35 8.37
N ALA A 145 37.23 -8.60 8.29
CA ALA A 145 36.85 -7.91 7.06
C ALA A 145 37.68 -6.63 6.88
N LYS A 146 38.79 -6.74 6.15
CA LYS A 146 39.56 -5.59 5.65
C LYS A 146 39.12 -5.25 4.23
N LEU A 147 38.76 -3.99 4.01
CA LEU A 147 38.53 -3.45 2.68
C LEU A 147 39.85 -3.46 1.92
N LEU A 148 39.93 -4.28 0.87
CA LEU A 148 41.06 -4.33 -0.06
C LEU A 148 40.75 -3.44 -1.24
N ILE A 149 41.58 -2.41 -1.44
CA ILE A 149 41.46 -1.49 -2.57
C ILE A 149 42.67 -1.71 -3.48
N PHE A 150 42.42 -2.14 -4.72
CA PHE A 150 43.43 -2.22 -5.76
C PHE A 150 43.41 -0.92 -6.56
N SER A 151 44.48 -0.14 -6.44
CA SER A 151 44.68 1.10 -7.19
C SER A 151 45.97 1.00 -8.00
N ASP A 152 45.95 1.49 -9.24
CA ASP A 152 47.12 1.70 -10.10
C ASP A 152 47.67 3.14 -9.98
N THR A 153 47.09 3.91 -9.06
CA THR A 153 47.27 5.34 -8.92
C THR A 153 47.44 5.70 -7.45
N THR A 154 48.34 6.64 -7.15
CA THR A 154 48.61 7.10 -5.77
C THR A 154 47.51 8.05 -5.31
N TRP A 155 46.44 7.52 -4.71
CA TRP A 155 45.31 8.32 -4.20
C TRP A 155 45.52 8.72 -2.74
N SER A 156 46.62 9.42 -2.45
CA SER A 156 46.97 9.86 -1.10
C SER A 156 46.16 11.07 -0.58
N GLY A 157 45.09 11.50 -1.27
CA GLY A 157 44.30 12.67 -0.86
C GLY A 157 42.79 12.46 -0.74
N ALA A 158 42.22 11.38 -1.27
CA ALA A 158 40.76 11.23 -1.35
C ALA A 158 40.13 10.41 -0.21
N LEU A 159 40.94 9.73 0.61
CA LEU A 159 40.45 8.75 1.61
C LEU A 159 40.66 9.14 3.07
N GLU A 160 41.16 10.34 3.37
CA GLU A 160 41.24 10.84 4.76
C GLU A 160 39.86 11.11 5.41
N SER A 161 38.77 10.96 4.65
CA SER A 161 37.39 11.14 5.11
C SER A 161 36.76 9.89 5.73
N THR A 162 37.36 8.70 5.60
CA THR A 162 36.75 7.45 6.06
C THR A 162 37.43 6.95 7.31
N SER A 163 36.71 6.85 8.44
CA SER A 163 37.24 6.32 9.71
C SER A 163 37.38 4.78 9.72
N SER A 164 37.55 4.17 8.55
CA SER A 164 37.55 2.72 8.35
C SER A 164 38.98 2.24 8.11
N ASP A 165 39.34 1.13 8.75
CA ASP A 165 40.67 0.51 8.62
C ASP A 165 40.77 -0.18 7.23
N TYR A 166 41.75 0.23 6.42
CA TYR A 166 41.93 -0.27 5.04
C TYR A 166 43.38 -0.69 4.77
N ILE A 167 43.57 -1.57 3.78
CA ILE A 167 44.89 -1.89 3.20
C ILE A 167 44.83 -1.57 1.71
N GLU A 168 45.72 -0.68 1.27
CA GLU A 168 45.91 -0.38 -0.15
C GLU A 168 46.95 -1.35 -0.73
N ILE A 169 46.60 -2.00 -1.83
CA ILE A 169 47.51 -2.89 -2.58
C ILE A 169 47.94 -2.16 -3.85
N VAL A 170 49.22 -1.77 -3.93
CA VAL A 170 49.74 -0.95 -5.04
C VAL A 170 50.42 -1.84 -6.09
N GLY A 171 49.71 -2.07 -7.19
CA GLY A 171 50.23 -2.77 -8.37
C GLY A 171 50.33 -4.30 -8.25
N GLN A 172 50.61 -4.98 -9.37
CA GLN A 172 50.55 -6.45 -9.52
C GLN A 172 51.69 -7.25 -8.84
N ASN A 173 52.57 -6.61 -8.06
CA ASN A 173 53.74 -7.28 -7.47
C ASN A 173 53.83 -7.12 -5.94
N ASP A 174 52.74 -6.67 -5.32
CA ASP A 174 52.63 -6.60 -3.87
C ASP A 174 52.46 -8.02 -3.29
N ARG A 175 53.45 -8.45 -2.49
CA ARG A 175 53.49 -9.78 -1.85
C ARG A 175 52.95 -9.78 -0.43
N SER A 176 52.44 -8.64 0.06
CA SER A 176 51.89 -8.53 1.42
C SER A 176 50.54 -9.25 1.57
N VAL A 177 49.86 -9.54 0.47
CA VAL A 177 48.58 -10.26 0.44
C VAL A 177 48.72 -11.51 -0.42
N VAL A 178 48.60 -12.68 0.21
CA VAL A 178 48.62 -13.99 -0.45
C VAL A 178 47.20 -14.56 -0.43
N PHE A 179 46.56 -14.63 -1.61
CA PHE A 179 45.29 -15.34 -1.74
C PHE A 179 45.58 -16.84 -1.77
N GLY A 180 45.36 -17.50 -0.63
CA GLY A 180 45.36 -18.96 -0.58
C GLY A 180 44.09 -19.47 -1.26
N CYS A 181 44.23 -20.38 -2.21
CA CYS A 181 43.12 -21.26 -2.56
C CYS A 181 43.15 -22.43 -1.58
N GLU A 182 42.07 -22.63 -0.82
CA GLU A 182 41.79 -23.94 -0.22
C GLU A 182 41.23 -24.91 -1.29
#